data_AF-A0A7Z6XG78-F1
#
_entry.id   AF-A0A7Z6XG78-F1
#
_cell.length_a   1.000
_cell.length_b   1.000
_cell.length_c   1.000
_cell.angle_alpha   90.00
_cell.angle_beta   90.00
_cell.angle_gamma   90.00
#
_symmetry.space_group_name_H-M   'P 1'
#
loop_
_entity.id
_entity.type
_entity.pdbx_description
1 polymer ?
#
loop_
_entity_poly.entity_id
_entity_poly.type
_entity_poly.pdbx_seq_one_letter_code
_entity_poly.pdbx_strand_id
1 'polypeptide(L)' 'MTLGATEVATRARVAGSAARGHTVTVNGRPGVISWSEDGTPLSLPAFTVANGRITGITALIDPARIALMDLPHPV' A
#
# COMPACT_ATOMS: atom_id res chain seq x y z
N MET A 1 18.92 -0.65 12.11
CA MET A 1 19.14 -1.87 11.30
C MET A 1 18.57 -1.61 9.91
N THR A 2 19.40 -1.54 8.88
CA THR A 2 18.93 -1.42 7.49
C THR A 2 18.69 -2.81 6.95
N LEU A 3 17.41 -3.16 6.76
CA LEU A 3 17.04 -4.36 6.02
C LEU A 3 17.59 -4.24 4.59
N GLY A 4 18.29 -5.26 4.08
CA GLY A 4 18.80 -5.25 2.71
C GLY A 4 17.66 -5.12 1.69
N ALA A 5 17.92 -4.43 0.56
CA ALA A 5 16.89 -4.13 -0.45
C ALA A 5 16.14 -5.39 -0.95
N THR A 6 16.83 -6.51 -1.09
CA THR A 6 16.24 -7.80 -1.49
C THR A 6 15.23 -8.31 -0.47
N GLU A 7 15.52 -8.18 0.81
CA GLU A 7 14.63 -8.68 1.86
C GLU A 7 13.41 -7.77 2.04
N VAL A 8 13.58 -6.46 1.87
CA VAL A 8 12.46 -5.51 1.74
C VAL A 8 11.58 -5.91 0.55
N ALA A 9 12.17 -6.19 -0.62
CA ALA A 9 11.44 -6.55 -1.83
C ALA A 9 10.71 -7.91 -1.71
N THR A 10 11.31 -8.89 -1.02
CA THR A 10 10.69 -10.20 -0.79
C THR A 10 9.50 -10.07 0.16
N ARG A 11 9.64 -9.37 1.29
CA ARG A 11 8.54 -9.16 2.24
C ARG A 11 7.41 -8.32 1.64
N ALA A 12 7.74 -7.28 0.87
CA ALA A 12 6.75 -6.48 0.15
C ALA A 12 5.94 -7.30 -0.85
N ARG A 13 6.58 -8.24 -1.58
CA ARG A 13 5.88 -9.13 -2.53
C ARG A 13 4.91 -10.08 -1.82
N VAL A 14 5.34 -10.70 -0.71
CA VAL A 14 4.47 -11.59 0.07
C VAL A 14 3.27 -10.83 0.63
N ALA A 15 3.49 -9.66 1.22
CA ALA A 15 2.42 -8.80 1.72
C ALA A 15 1.45 -8.38 0.61
N GLY A 16 1.97 -8.00 -0.56
CA GLY A 16 1.15 -7.63 -1.72
C GLY A 16 0.31 -8.78 -2.28
N SER A 17 0.80 -10.03 -2.22
CA SER A 17 0.06 -11.21 -2.69
C SER A 17 -1.04 -11.69 -1.75
N ALA A 18 -0.94 -11.39 -0.45
CA ALA A 18 -1.91 -11.80 0.55
C ALA A 18 -3.10 -10.83 0.65
N ALA A 19 -2.96 -9.61 0.16
CA ALA A 19 -3.98 -8.58 0.23
C ALA A 19 -4.86 -8.57 -1.02
N ARG A 20 -6.18 -8.45 -0.84
CA ARG A 20 -7.09 -7.99 -1.91
C ARG A 20 -6.81 -6.51 -2.17
N GLY A 21 -5.87 -6.26 -3.07
CA GLY A 21 -5.41 -4.93 -3.41
C GLY A 21 -6.38 -4.20 -4.34
N HIS A 22 -6.85 -3.02 -3.95
CA HIS A 22 -7.54 -2.09 -4.84
C HIS A 22 -6.62 -0.97 -5.26
N THR A 23 -6.55 -0.70 -6.55
CA THR A 23 -5.82 0.45 -7.07
C THR A 23 -6.57 1.73 -6.72
N VAL A 24 -5.86 2.67 -6.11
CA VAL A 24 -6.42 3.96 -5.69
C VAL A 24 -5.47 5.09 -6.09
N THR A 25 -5.98 6.32 -6.07
CA THR A 25 -5.16 7.51 -6.22
C THR A 25 -5.03 8.19 -4.86
N VAL A 26 -3.81 8.37 -4.38
CA VAL A 26 -3.51 9.06 -3.12
C VAL A 26 -2.86 10.39 -3.45
N ASN A 27 -3.58 11.50 -3.28
CA ASN A 27 -3.08 12.84 -3.60
C ASN A 27 -2.47 12.94 -5.01
N GLY A 28 -3.13 12.36 -6.02
CA GLY A 28 -2.67 12.33 -7.41
C GLY A 28 -1.56 11.31 -7.71
N ARG A 29 -1.17 10.48 -6.73
CA ARG A 29 -0.15 9.43 -6.89
C ARG A 29 -0.78 8.05 -6.96
N PRO A 30 -0.20 7.10 -7.73
CA PRO A 30 -0.63 5.72 -7.70
C PRO A 30 -0.52 5.15 -6.28
N GLY A 31 -1.52 4.43 -5.83
CA GLY A 31 -1.51 3.71 -4.57
C GLY A 31 -2.31 2.41 -4.64
N VAL A 32 -2.15 1.59 -3.62
CA VAL A 32 -2.92 0.36 -3.43
C VAL A 32 -3.44 0.33 -2.01
N ILE A 33 -4.72 0.06 -1.81
CA ILE A 33 -5.25 -0.26 -0.48
C ILE A 33 -5.42 -1.77 -0.33
N SER A 34 -5.08 -2.26 0.86
CA SER A 34 -5.28 -3.65 1.25
C SER A 34 -6.32 -3.74 2.35
N TRP A 35 -7.11 -4.81 2.30
CA TRP A 35 -8.19 -5.09 3.25
C TRP A 35 -7.95 -6.43 3.93
N SER A 36 -8.36 -6.55 5.18
CA SER A 36 -8.57 -7.86 5.82
C SER A 36 -9.89 -8.46 5.36
N GLU A 37 -10.10 -9.73 5.69
CA GLU A 37 -11.33 -10.47 5.33
C GLU A 37 -12.61 -9.85 5.91
N ASP A 38 -12.50 -9.15 7.04
CA ASP A 38 -13.61 -8.44 7.68
C ASP A 38 -13.87 -7.04 7.08
N GLY A 39 -13.10 -6.64 6.05
CA GLY A 39 -13.22 -5.34 5.41
C GLY A 39 -12.51 -4.19 6.14
N THR A 40 -11.68 -4.47 7.15
CA THR A 40 -10.85 -3.43 7.79
C THR A 40 -9.67 -3.07 6.88
N PRO A 41 -9.36 -1.77 6.67
CA PRO A 41 -8.20 -1.38 5.88
C PRO A 41 -6.90 -1.66 6.64
N LEU A 42 -5.96 -2.37 6.01
CA LEU A 42 -4.71 -2.81 6.64
C LEU A 42 -3.54 -1.90 6.31
N SER A 43 -3.38 -1.57 5.03
CA SER A 43 -2.27 -0.74 4.56
C SER A 43 -2.61 -0.02 3.27
N LEU A 44 -2.03 1.17 3.12
CA LEU A 44 -2.14 2.05 1.96
C LEU A 44 -0.74 2.52 1.52
N PRO A 45 0.01 1.71 0.75
CA PRO A 45 1.19 2.17 0.02
C PRO A 45 0.83 3.12 -1.13
N ALA A 46 1.54 4.23 -1.21
CA ALA A 46 1.55 5.18 -2.31
C ALA A 46 2.95 5.26 -2.96
N PHE A 47 2.97 5.35 -4.28
CA PHE A 47 4.18 5.31 -5.09
C PHE A 47 4.57 6.70 -5.57
N THR A 48 5.85 7.02 -5.42
CA THR A 48 6.46 8.15 -6.11
C THR A 48 7.03 7.65 -7.42
N VAL A 49 6.55 8.18 -8.53
CA VAL A 49 7.02 7.82 -9.87
C VAL A 49 7.73 9.02 -10.49
N ALA A 50 8.95 8.81 -10.96
CA ALA A 50 9.71 9.79 -11.74
C ALA A 50 10.37 9.08 -12.92
N ASN A 51 10.33 9.70 -14.10
CA ASN A 51 10.90 9.15 -15.35
C ASN A 51 10.44 7.70 -15.64
N GLY A 52 9.15 7.42 -15.41
CA GLY A 52 8.58 6.08 -15.64
C GLY A 52 9.02 5.00 -14.66
N ARG A 53 9.70 5.34 -13.56
CA ARG A 53 10.17 4.38 -12.54
C ARG A 53 9.66 4.77 -11.15
N ILE A 54 9.34 3.77 -10.33
CA ILE A 54 9.04 3.97 -8.91
C ILE A 54 10.35 4.35 -8.20
N THR A 55 10.41 5.56 -7.67
CA THR A 55 11.59 6.09 -6.95
C THR A 55 11.38 6.13 -5.43
N GLY A 56 10.15 5.94 -4.97
CA GLY A 56 9.83 5.92 -3.56
C GLY A 56 8.51 5.22 -3.28
N ILE A 57 8.40 4.69 -2.08
CA ILE A 57 7.17 4.08 -1.54
C ILE A 57 6.94 4.70 -0.18
N THR A 58 5.74 5.21 0.06
CA THR A 58 5.28 5.67 1.37
C THR A 58 4.10 4.81 1.77
N ALA A 59 4.21 4.08 2.88
CA ALA A 59 3.16 3.19 3.36
C ALA A 59 2.55 3.75 4.64
N LEU A 60 1.23 3.95 4.63
CA LEU A 60 0.45 4.11 5.85
C LEU A 60 -0.05 2.74 6.28
N ILE A 61 0.26 2.34 7.52
CA ILE A 61 -0.06 1.01 8.08
C ILE A 61 -0.92 1.10 9.35
N ASP A 62 -1.49 2.28 9.60
CA ASP A 62 -2.32 2.56 10.77
C ASP A 62 -3.79 2.51 10.32
N PRO A 63 -4.53 1.41 10.63
CA PRO A 63 -5.89 1.21 10.15
C PRO A 63 -6.83 2.35 10.53
N ALA A 64 -6.67 2.90 11.74
CA ALA A 64 -7.52 3.99 12.22
C ALA A 64 -7.33 5.25 11.39
N ARG A 65 -6.09 5.58 11.00
CA ARG A 65 -5.83 6.72 10.11
C ARG A 65 -6.27 6.48 8.67
N ILE A 66 -6.18 5.24 8.19
CA ILE A 66 -6.63 4.88 6.84
C ILE A 66 -8.17 4.97 6.75
N ALA A 67 -8.89 4.46 7.76
CA ALA A 67 -10.35 4.45 7.80
C ALA A 67 -11.00 5.85 7.81
N LEU A 68 -10.23 6.90 8.08
CA LEU A 68 -10.69 8.30 8.01
C LEU A 68 -10.64 8.89 6.59
N MET A 69 -10.08 8.16 5.63
CA MET A 69 -9.98 8.59 4.23
C MET A 69 -11.23 8.22 3.44
N ASP A 70 -11.43 8.88 2.30
CA ASP A 70 -12.41 8.46 1.31
C ASP A 70 -11.86 7.22 0.58
N LEU A 71 -12.40 6.05 0.91
CA LEU A 71 -11.90 4.76 0.47
C LEU A 71 -12.93 4.02 -0.41
N PRO A 72 -12.47 3.26 -1.42
CA PRO A 72 -13.35 2.35 -2.14
C PRO A 72 -13.88 1.27 -1.21
N HIS A 73 -15.00 0.64 -1.57
CA HIS A 73 -15.54 -0.47 -0.80
C HIS A 73 -14.63 -1.72 -0.87
N PRO A 74 -14.52 -2.50 0.22
CA PRO A 74 -13.80 -3.78 0.23
C PRO A 74 -14.45 -4.80 -0.72
N VAL A 75 -13.66 -5.76 -1.23
CA VAL A 75 -14.11 -6.89 -2.09
C VAL A 75 -13.91 -8.25 -1.44
#